data_AF-A0A951F0V8-F1
#
_entry.id   AF-A0A951F0V8-F1
#
_cell.length_a   1.000
_cell.length_b   1.000
_cell.length_c   1.000
_cell.angle_alpha   90.00
_cell.angle_beta   90.00
_cell.angle_gamma   90.00
#
_symmetry.space_group_name_H-M   'P 1'
#
loop_
_entity.id
_entity.type
_entity.pdbx_description
1 polymer ?
#
loop_
_entity_poly.entity_id
_entity_poly.type
_entity_poly.pdbx_seq_one_letter_code
_entity_poly.pdbx_strand_id
1 'polypeptide(L)'
;MTGRTLDNLEKLESELWQAADQLRANSNLTSSEYCMPVLGVIFLRHASNRYNAALRQIQDEQASGKMPKRALVRADFLKRRALMLPKEAVYEELLKLPKGSALGKALVAAMNAIEAQFESLSGQLPKDYDRFEDKLLENLLRTFDSETLRTATGDLFGRIYEYFLMKFAMQGAQDNGEFFTPPSLVQTIVNIIEPDHGIVFDPACGSAACSCNPAISLSVWARTQAIASPSSARRRQPQRSVSQR
;
A
#
# COMPACT_ATOMS: atom_id res chain seq x y z
N MET A 1 7.37 -23.93 12.04
CA MET A 1 8.46 -23.17 11.38
C MET A 1 8.11 -21.67 11.24
N THR A 2 7.43 -21.07 12.23
CA THR A 2 6.79 -19.74 12.10
C THR A 2 7.49 -18.62 12.87
N GLY A 3 8.23 -18.92 13.96
CA GLY A 3 8.90 -17.90 14.77
C GLY A 3 9.99 -17.12 14.03
N ARG A 4 10.93 -17.81 13.37
CA ARG A 4 12.06 -17.18 12.67
C ARG A 4 11.64 -16.23 11.54
N THR A 5 10.52 -16.50 10.87
CA THR A 5 9.99 -15.65 9.80
C THR A 5 9.34 -14.39 10.36
N LEU A 6 8.64 -14.49 11.50
CA LEU A 6 8.03 -13.35 12.18
C LEU A 6 9.09 -12.42 12.77
N ASP A 7 10.12 -12.98 13.41
CA ASP A 7 11.24 -12.20 13.97
C ASP A 7 11.98 -11.41 12.89
N ASN A 8 12.17 -12.01 11.71
CA ASN A 8 12.79 -11.34 10.57
C ASN A 8 11.92 -10.20 10.01
N LEU A 9 10.59 -10.31 10.12
CA LEU A 9 9.66 -9.29 9.64
C LEU A 9 9.58 -8.10 10.59
N GLU A 10 9.50 -8.34 11.90
CA GLU A 10 9.53 -7.27 12.90
C GLU A 10 10.84 -6.49 12.86
N LYS A 11 11.95 -7.20 12.63
CA LYS A 11 13.25 -6.59 12.42
C LYS A 11 13.25 -5.72 11.16
N LEU A 12 12.70 -6.20 10.05
CA LEU A 12 12.59 -5.42 8.81
C LEU A 12 11.75 -4.15 9.00
N GLU A 13 10.60 -4.25 9.66
CA GLU A 13 9.73 -3.11 9.99
C GLU A 13 10.48 -2.07 10.83
N SER A 14 11.17 -2.52 11.88
CA SER A 14 11.98 -1.67 12.74
C SER A 14 13.14 -1.01 12.00
N GLU A 15 13.84 -1.74 11.13
CA GLU A 15 14.96 -1.22 10.33
C GLU A 15 14.48 -0.16 9.32
N LEU A 16 13.37 -0.43 8.62
CA LEU A 16 12.78 0.52 7.68
C LEU A 16 12.31 1.79 8.40
N TRP A 17 11.70 1.64 9.57
CA TRP A 17 11.28 2.77 10.39
C TRP A 17 12.48 3.59 10.87
N GLN A 18 13.53 2.96 11.39
CA GLN A 18 14.72 3.65 11.84
C GLN A 18 15.40 4.41 10.70
N ALA A 19 15.49 3.81 9.52
CA ALA A 19 16.04 4.48 8.35
C ALA A 19 15.20 5.71 7.94
N ALA A 20 13.87 5.59 7.95
CA ALA A 20 12.97 6.70 7.65
C ALA A 20 13.02 7.80 8.74
N ASP A 21 13.00 7.43 10.02
CA ASP A 21 13.07 8.37 11.14
C ASP A 21 14.43 9.07 11.22
N GLN A 22 15.52 8.41 10.84
CA GLN A 22 16.83 9.04 10.72
C GLN A 22 16.85 10.08 9.59
N LEU A 23 16.22 9.79 8.45
CA LEU A 23 16.07 10.78 7.39
C LEU A 23 15.24 11.98 7.85
N ARG A 24 14.17 11.74 8.62
CA ARG A 24 13.38 12.80 9.25
C ARG A 24 14.19 13.62 10.25
N ALA A 25 14.93 12.98 11.16
CA ALA A 25 15.69 13.65 12.21
C ALA A 25 16.82 14.54 11.65
N ASN A 26 17.36 14.18 10.47
CA ASN A 26 18.34 14.98 9.75
C ASN A 26 17.70 16.05 8.84
N SER A 27 16.38 16.20 8.91
CA SER A 27 15.62 17.23 8.20
C SER A 27 14.93 18.15 9.21
N ASN A 28 14.67 19.41 8.84
CA ASN A 28 13.96 20.36 9.70
C ASN A 28 12.43 20.13 9.71
N LEU A 29 11.98 18.87 9.61
CA LEU A 29 10.58 18.49 9.41
C LEU A 29 9.94 17.92 10.68
N THR A 30 8.67 18.27 10.89
CA THR A 30 7.85 17.65 11.94
C THR A 30 7.39 16.24 11.55
N SER A 31 7.03 15.39 12.53
CA SER A 31 6.52 14.04 12.25
C SER A 31 5.24 14.06 11.40
N SER A 32 4.36 15.05 11.60
CA SER A 32 3.16 15.26 10.79
C SER A 32 3.47 15.58 9.32
N GLU A 33 4.51 16.38 9.07
CA GLU A 33 4.89 16.78 7.72
C GLU A 33 5.58 15.67 6.93
N TYR A 34 6.25 14.76 7.64
CA TYR A 34 6.99 13.65 7.05
C TYR A 34 6.12 12.39 6.85
N CYS A 35 5.06 12.23 7.65
CA CYS A 35 4.16 11.08 7.61
C CYS A 35 3.59 10.80 6.20
N MET A 36 2.93 11.80 5.61
CA MET A 36 2.28 11.68 4.30
C MET A 36 3.25 11.33 3.17
N PRO A 37 4.39 12.03 3.01
CA PRO A 37 5.40 11.68 2.01
C PRO A 37 5.89 10.24 2.10
N VAL A 38 6.17 9.74 3.31
CA VAL A 38 6.66 8.37 3.53
C VAL A 38 5.60 7.35 3.15
N LEU A 39 4.36 7.53 3.62
CA LEU A 39 3.26 6.63 3.27
C LEU A 39 3.00 6.61 1.76
N GLY A 40 3.12 7.76 1.09
CA GLY A 40 3.03 7.84 -0.37
C GLY A 40 4.16 7.08 -1.08
N VAL A 41 5.40 7.13 -0.59
CA VAL A 41 6.51 6.35 -1.14
C VAL A 41 6.29 4.84 -0.95
N ILE A 42 5.81 4.42 0.23
CA ILE A 42 5.44 3.02 0.50
C ILE A 42 4.34 2.57 -0.48
N PHE A 43 3.32 3.39 -0.68
CA PHE A 43 2.26 3.13 -1.65
C PHE A 43 2.82 2.97 -3.07
N LEU A 44 3.67 3.89 -3.52
CA LEU A 44 4.22 3.89 -4.87
C LEU A 44 5.08 2.64 -5.13
N ARG A 45 5.87 2.24 -4.13
CA ARG A 45 6.65 1.00 -4.18
C ARG A 45 5.73 -0.22 -4.28
N HIS A 46 4.70 -0.29 -3.43
CA HIS A 46 3.74 -1.39 -3.45
C HIS A 46 3.01 -1.48 -4.80
N ALA A 47 2.55 -0.34 -5.33
CA ALA A 47 1.87 -0.25 -6.61
C ALA A 47 2.79 -0.72 -7.76
N SER A 48 4.06 -0.31 -7.73
CA SER A 48 5.04 -0.71 -8.75
C SER A 48 5.35 -2.20 -8.72
N ASN A 49 5.48 -2.81 -7.54
CA ASN A 49 5.63 -4.25 -7.41
C ASN A 49 4.44 -5.01 -8.01
N ARG A 50 3.22 -4.58 -7.68
CA ARG A 50 1.97 -5.17 -8.20
C ARG A 50 1.88 -5.01 -9.72
N TYR A 51 2.23 -3.85 -10.24
CA TYR A 51 2.29 -3.58 -11.68
C TYR A 51 3.30 -4.51 -12.37
N ASN A 52 4.53 -4.60 -11.86
CA ASN A 52 5.59 -5.44 -12.41
C ASN A 52 5.22 -6.93 -12.37
N ALA A 53 4.60 -7.40 -11.29
CA ALA A 53 4.10 -8.77 -11.18
C ALA A 53 2.99 -9.07 -12.19
N ALA A 54 2.02 -8.15 -12.34
CA ALA A 54 0.96 -8.28 -13.32
C ALA A 54 1.49 -8.24 -14.76
N LEU A 55 2.48 -7.38 -15.04
CA LEU A 55 3.12 -7.29 -16.34
C LEU A 55 3.79 -8.61 -16.74
N ARG A 56 4.52 -9.24 -15.82
CA ARG A 56 5.13 -10.58 -16.04
C ARG A 56 4.06 -11.63 -16.33
N GLN A 57 2.99 -11.68 -15.53
CA GLN A 57 1.88 -12.60 -15.76
C GLN A 57 1.21 -12.41 -17.12
N ILE A 58 1.01 -11.16 -17.55
CA ILE A 58 0.45 -10.84 -18.86
C ILE A 58 1.39 -11.33 -19.97
N GLN A 59 2.69 -11.09 -19.84
CA GLN A 59 3.69 -11.54 -20.80
C GLN A 59 3.71 -13.07 -20.91
N ASP A 60 3.63 -13.79 -19.79
CA ASP A 60 3.58 -15.26 -19.76
C ASP A 60 2.29 -15.79 -20.41
N GLU A 61 1.15 -15.13 -20.19
CA GLU A 61 -0.12 -15.49 -20.84
C GLU A 61 -0.13 -15.20 -22.34
N GLN A 62 0.50 -14.11 -22.77
CA GLN A 62 0.69 -13.81 -24.19
C GLN A 62 1.65 -14.78 -24.87
N ALA A 63 2.70 -15.22 -24.16
CA ALA A 63 3.65 -16.22 -24.64
C ALA A 63 3.02 -17.62 -24.74
N SER A 64 2.16 -17.99 -23.79
CA SER A 64 1.44 -19.27 -23.78
C SER A 64 0.18 -19.31 -24.64
N GLY A 65 -0.18 -18.20 -25.31
CA GLY A 65 -1.35 -18.10 -26.17
C GLY A 65 -2.69 -17.99 -25.42
N LYS A 66 -2.68 -17.89 -24.09
CA LYS A 66 -3.88 -17.68 -23.25
C LYS A 66 -4.46 -16.28 -23.41
N MET A 67 -3.64 -15.32 -23.84
CA MET A 67 -4.04 -13.94 -24.10
C MET A 67 -3.56 -13.50 -25.50
N PRO A 68 -4.40 -12.79 -26.29
CA PRO A 68 -3.97 -12.26 -27.57
C PRO A 68 -2.85 -11.22 -27.40
N LYS A 69 -1.88 -11.22 -28.33
CA LYS A 69 -0.85 -10.19 -28.44
C LYS A 69 -1.47 -8.88 -28.95
N ARG A 70 -2.00 -8.08 -28.03
CA ARG A 70 -2.56 -6.75 -28.26
C ARG A 70 -1.95 -5.74 -27.28
N ALA A 71 -2.17 -4.46 -27.54
CA ALA A 71 -1.82 -3.40 -26.60
C ALA A 71 -2.49 -3.66 -25.23
N LEU A 72 -1.71 -3.43 -24.17
CA LEU A 72 -2.14 -3.60 -22.80
C LEU A 72 -3.16 -2.52 -22.44
N VAL A 73 -4.25 -2.92 -21.79
CA VAL A 73 -5.27 -1.98 -21.30
C VAL A 73 -5.43 -2.11 -19.79
N ARG A 74 -6.01 -1.08 -19.16
CA ARG A 74 -6.25 -1.03 -17.71
C ARG A 74 -6.95 -2.28 -17.17
N ALA A 75 -7.91 -2.82 -17.91
CA ALA A 75 -8.65 -4.03 -17.54
C ALA A 75 -7.75 -5.28 -17.36
N ASP A 76 -6.62 -5.35 -18.07
CA ASP A 76 -5.69 -6.47 -17.95
C ASP A 76 -4.96 -6.48 -16.59
N PHE A 77 -4.67 -5.29 -16.05
CA PHE A 77 -4.06 -5.10 -14.72
C PHE A 77 -5.09 -5.25 -13.61
N LEU A 78 -6.30 -4.69 -13.77
CA LEU A 78 -7.37 -4.80 -12.78
C LEU A 78 -7.77 -6.25 -12.50
N LYS A 79 -7.85 -7.11 -13.54
CA LYS A 79 -8.07 -8.56 -13.40
C LYS A 79 -7.02 -9.24 -12.53
N ARG A 80 -5.80 -8.69 -12.51
CA ARG A 80 -4.65 -9.17 -11.73
C ARG A 80 -4.40 -8.38 -10.47
N ARG A 81 -5.36 -7.54 -10.06
CA ARG A 81 -5.31 -6.85 -8.78
C ARG A 81 -4.17 -5.85 -8.71
N ALA A 82 -3.85 -5.25 -9.85
CA ALA A 82 -2.82 -4.25 -10.03
C ALA A 82 -3.38 -3.01 -10.71
N LEU A 83 -2.76 -1.86 -10.40
CA LEU A 83 -2.97 -0.64 -11.16
C LEU A 83 -2.11 -0.70 -12.41
N MET A 84 -2.66 -0.29 -13.55
CA MET A 84 -1.82 0.03 -14.71
C MET A 84 -1.13 1.34 -14.39
N LEU A 85 0.20 1.31 -14.24
CA LEU A 85 0.95 2.51 -13.92
C LEU A 85 1.43 3.21 -15.19
N PRO A 86 1.34 4.55 -15.26
CA PRO A 86 2.08 5.31 -16.26
C PRO A 86 3.58 5.15 -16.01
N LYS A 87 4.39 5.30 -17.08
CA LYS A 87 5.84 5.04 -17.02
C LYS A 87 6.52 5.89 -15.95
N GLU A 88 6.14 7.16 -15.85
CA GLU A 88 6.67 8.12 -14.88
C GLU A 88 6.34 7.76 -13.41
N ALA A 89 5.34 6.92 -13.16
CA ALA A 89 4.96 6.49 -11.81
C ALA A 89 5.52 5.12 -11.43
N VAL A 90 6.29 4.47 -12.31
CA VAL A 90 6.99 3.23 -11.99
C VAL A 90 8.18 3.56 -11.10
N TYR A 91 8.27 2.92 -9.93
CA TYR A 91 9.28 3.19 -8.91
C TYR A 91 10.71 3.11 -9.45
N GLU A 92 11.00 2.12 -10.29
CA GLU A 92 12.31 1.94 -10.90
C GLU A 92 12.67 3.08 -11.87
N GLU A 93 11.70 3.74 -12.50
CA GLU A 93 11.95 4.89 -13.38
C GLU A 93 12.29 6.14 -12.57
N LEU A 94 11.67 6.33 -11.41
CA LEU A 94 12.00 7.42 -10.49
C LEU A 94 13.42 7.28 -9.91
N LEU A 95 13.86 6.06 -9.62
CA LEU A 95 15.23 5.79 -9.15
C LEU A 95 16.31 5.99 -10.22
N LYS A 96 15.96 5.95 -11.50
CA LYS A 96 16.90 6.17 -12.62
C LYS A 96 17.12 7.65 -12.92
N LEU A 97 16.33 8.54 -12.34
CA LEU A 97 16.48 9.98 -12.56
C LEU A 97 17.88 10.45 -12.10
N PRO A 98 18.52 11.38 -12.84
CA PRO A 98 19.86 11.83 -12.50
C PRO A 98 19.86 12.56 -11.15
N LYS A 99 20.98 12.47 -10.43
CA LYS A 99 21.15 13.15 -9.13
C LYS A 99 21.00 14.66 -9.31
N GLY A 100 20.22 15.30 -8.43
CA GLY A 100 19.91 16.72 -8.52
C GLY A 100 18.91 17.09 -9.62
N SER A 101 18.24 16.11 -10.23
CA SER A 101 17.00 16.36 -10.95
C SER A 101 15.85 16.68 -9.99
N ALA A 102 14.82 17.37 -10.48
CA ALA A 102 13.63 17.74 -9.70
C ALA A 102 12.79 16.50 -9.34
N LEU A 103 13.29 15.71 -8.40
CA LEU A 103 12.69 14.45 -7.94
C LEU A 103 11.38 14.72 -7.20
N GLY A 104 11.30 15.83 -6.45
CA GLY A 104 10.04 16.32 -5.88
C GLY A 104 8.96 16.43 -6.95
N LYS A 105 9.25 17.16 -8.03
CA LYS A 105 8.31 17.35 -9.15
C LYS A 105 7.97 16.04 -9.85
N ALA A 106 8.93 15.13 -9.99
CA ALA A 106 8.70 13.82 -10.59
C ALA A 106 7.75 12.97 -9.73
N LEU A 107 7.88 13.00 -8.41
CA LEU A 107 6.95 12.32 -7.50
C LEU A 107 5.55 12.94 -7.55
N VAL A 108 5.44 14.27 -7.58
CA VAL A 108 4.15 14.95 -7.75
C VAL A 108 3.50 14.56 -9.08
N ALA A 109 4.27 14.53 -10.17
CA ALA A 109 3.78 14.11 -11.49
C ALA A 109 3.32 12.65 -11.47
N ALA A 110 4.08 11.74 -10.84
CA ALA A 110 3.71 10.34 -10.68
C ALA A 110 2.37 10.17 -9.94
N MET A 111 2.20 10.86 -8.80
CA MET A 111 0.96 10.78 -8.02
C MET A 111 -0.24 11.33 -8.82
N ASN A 112 -0.08 12.49 -9.47
CA ASN A 112 -1.14 13.06 -10.31
C ASN A 112 -1.49 12.15 -11.50
N ALA A 113 -0.51 11.50 -12.11
CA ALA A 113 -0.74 10.59 -13.23
C ALA A 113 -1.49 9.32 -12.80
N ILE A 114 -1.25 8.83 -11.57
CA ILE A 114 -2.05 7.75 -10.98
C ILE A 114 -3.48 8.21 -10.73
N GLU A 115 -3.69 9.35 -10.07
CA GLU A 115 -5.04 9.85 -9.77
C GLU A 115 -5.86 10.10 -11.03
N ALA A 116 -5.25 10.62 -12.11
CA ALA A 116 -5.91 10.86 -13.38
C ALA A 116 -6.49 9.57 -14.02
N GLN A 117 -5.92 8.41 -13.70
CA GLN A 117 -6.38 7.13 -14.22
C GLN A 117 -7.42 6.43 -13.32
N PHE A 118 -7.49 6.83 -12.06
CA PHE A 118 -8.30 6.20 -11.02
C PHE A 118 -9.04 7.25 -10.19
N GLU A 119 -10.28 7.54 -10.58
CA GLU A 119 -11.17 8.50 -9.90
C GLU A 119 -11.31 8.20 -8.40
N SER A 120 -11.27 6.92 -8.01
CA SER A 120 -11.31 6.49 -6.62
C SER A 120 -10.11 6.94 -5.78
N LEU A 121 -9.03 7.42 -6.40
CA LEU A 121 -7.82 7.94 -5.75
C LEU A 121 -7.71 9.46 -5.85
N SER A 122 -8.68 10.13 -6.47
CA SER A 122 -8.63 11.58 -6.70
C SER A 122 -8.51 12.36 -5.39
N GLY A 123 -7.45 13.17 -5.27
CA GLY A 123 -7.17 13.99 -4.08
C GLY A 123 -6.69 13.19 -2.86
N GLN A 124 -6.33 11.92 -3.03
CA GLN A 124 -5.92 11.04 -1.94
C GLN A 124 -4.40 10.88 -1.88
N LEU A 125 -3.68 11.00 -2.99
CA LEU A 125 -2.24 10.80 -2.97
C LEU A 125 -1.52 12.09 -2.50
N PRO A 126 -0.46 11.97 -1.68
CA PRO A 126 0.30 13.13 -1.21
C PRO A 126 0.99 13.82 -2.39
N LYS A 127 0.96 15.16 -2.40
CA LYS A 127 1.53 15.99 -3.49
C LYS A 127 2.51 17.05 -3.01
N ASP A 128 2.78 17.10 -1.71
CA ASP A 128 3.68 18.10 -1.13
C ASP A 128 5.14 17.64 -1.17
N TYR A 129 5.57 17.01 -2.28
CA TYR A 129 6.96 16.54 -2.42
C TYR A 129 7.93 17.65 -2.80
N ASP A 130 7.45 18.72 -3.43
CA ASP A 130 8.28 19.84 -3.94
C ASP A 130 8.99 20.65 -2.84
N ARG A 131 8.54 20.54 -1.59
CA ARG A 131 9.14 21.25 -0.45
C ARG A 131 10.35 20.53 0.15
N PHE A 132 10.63 19.30 -0.27
CA PHE A 132 11.74 18.51 0.26
C PHE A 132 12.98 18.62 -0.62
N GLU A 133 14.14 18.51 0.00
CA GLU A 133 15.40 18.40 -0.74
C GLU A 133 15.43 17.12 -1.56
N ASP A 134 15.86 17.19 -2.83
CA ASP A 134 15.93 16.03 -3.71
C ASP A 134 16.80 14.91 -3.13
N LYS A 135 17.85 15.25 -2.39
CA LYS A 135 18.73 14.29 -1.70
C LYS A 135 17.98 13.51 -0.61
N LEU A 136 17.09 14.16 0.13
CA LEU A 136 16.25 13.52 1.15
C LEU A 136 15.30 12.52 0.49
N LEU A 137 14.64 12.94 -0.59
CA LEU A 137 13.72 12.11 -1.36
C LEU A 137 14.43 10.93 -2.03
N GLU A 138 15.63 11.13 -2.56
CA GLU A 138 16.45 10.06 -3.13
C GLU A 138 16.78 9.02 -2.07
N ASN A 139 17.23 9.45 -0.90
CA ASN A 139 17.54 8.54 0.21
C ASN A 139 16.28 7.80 0.69
N LEU A 140 15.15 8.49 0.77
CA LEU A 140 13.86 7.88 1.12
C LEU A 140 13.48 6.79 0.12
N LEU A 141 13.57 7.07 -1.18
CA LEU A 141 13.29 6.07 -2.22
C LEU A 141 14.25 4.88 -2.13
N ARG A 142 15.52 5.12 -1.81
CA ARG A 142 16.52 4.04 -1.65
C ARG A 142 16.25 3.17 -0.43
N THR A 143 15.77 3.73 0.68
CA THR A 143 15.37 2.97 1.88
C THR A 143 14.35 1.88 1.54
N PHE A 144 13.38 2.19 0.68
CA PHE A 144 12.34 1.25 0.27
C PHE A 144 12.71 0.42 -0.99
N ASP A 145 13.96 0.48 -1.46
CA ASP A 145 14.42 -0.23 -2.65
C ASP A 145 15.17 -1.56 -2.38
N SER A 146 15.11 -2.09 -1.16
CA SER A 146 15.77 -3.36 -0.84
C SER A 146 15.23 -4.53 -1.70
N GLU A 147 16.06 -5.55 -1.95
CA GLU A 147 15.67 -6.73 -2.73
C GLU A 147 14.49 -7.48 -2.12
N THR A 148 14.45 -7.53 -0.78
CA THR A 148 13.30 -8.05 -0.01
C THR A 148 12.03 -7.29 -0.35
N LEU A 149 12.10 -5.95 -0.43
CA LEU A 149 10.96 -5.12 -0.79
C LEU A 149 10.64 -5.15 -2.30
N ARG A 150 11.56 -5.56 -3.19
CA ARG A 150 11.26 -5.72 -4.63
C ARG A 150 10.41 -6.96 -4.90
N THR A 151 10.63 -8.00 -4.10
CA THR A 151 9.96 -9.30 -4.22
C THR A 151 8.81 -9.48 -3.24
N ALA A 152 8.61 -8.52 -2.33
CA ALA A 152 7.57 -8.52 -1.32
C ALA A 152 6.14 -8.59 -1.91
N THR A 153 5.30 -9.39 -1.27
CA THR A 153 3.87 -9.51 -1.56
C THR A 153 3.08 -8.40 -0.88
N GLY A 154 1.77 -8.29 -1.19
CA GLY A 154 0.93 -7.25 -0.59
C GLY A 154 0.72 -7.38 0.91
N ASP A 155 0.76 -8.59 1.45
CA ASP A 155 0.59 -8.82 2.89
C ASP A 155 1.73 -8.16 3.69
N LEU A 156 2.95 -8.24 3.16
CA LEU A 156 4.12 -7.58 3.78
C LEU A 156 4.01 -6.05 3.72
N PHE A 157 3.64 -5.48 2.56
CA PHE A 157 3.44 -4.02 2.47
C PHE A 157 2.29 -3.54 3.35
N GLY A 158 1.25 -4.34 3.51
CA GLY A 158 0.18 -4.11 4.47
C GLY A 158 0.70 -3.93 5.89
N ARG A 159 1.47 -4.92 6.35
CA ARG A 159 2.06 -4.91 7.69
C ARG A 159 3.02 -3.73 7.89
N ILE A 160 3.86 -3.41 6.90
CA ILE A 160 4.73 -2.23 6.94
C ILE A 160 3.91 -0.95 7.00
N TYR A 161 2.86 -0.81 6.20
CA TYR A 161 2.00 0.37 6.18
C TYR A 161 1.33 0.57 7.54
N GLU A 162 0.75 -0.48 8.12
CA GLU A 162 0.16 -0.46 9.47
C GLU A 162 1.18 -0.14 10.56
N TYR A 163 2.39 -0.71 10.48
CA TYR A 163 3.47 -0.42 11.42
C TYR A 163 3.85 1.05 11.39
N PHE A 164 4.01 1.63 10.20
CA PHE A 164 4.33 3.05 10.02
C PHE A 164 3.20 3.94 10.56
N LEU A 165 1.94 3.60 10.26
CA LEU A 165 0.79 4.29 10.85
C LEU A 165 0.87 4.25 12.39
N MET A 166 1.00 3.07 13.00
CA MET A 166 1.12 2.96 14.46
C MET A 166 2.27 3.81 15.02
N LYS A 167 3.44 3.81 14.39
CA LYS A 167 4.58 4.60 14.85
C LYS A 167 4.37 6.10 14.72
N PHE A 168 3.79 6.56 13.62
CA PHE A 168 3.41 7.96 13.49
C PHE A 168 2.33 8.36 14.49
N ALA A 169 1.37 7.47 14.78
CA ALA A 169 0.36 7.69 15.82
C ALA A 169 1.03 7.95 17.16
N MET A 170 1.97 7.08 17.55
CA MET A 170 2.70 7.22 18.81
C MET A 170 3.53 8.51 18.88
N GLN A 171 4.06 8.99 17.75
CA GLN A 171 4.80 10.26 17.69
C GLN A 171 3.87 11.49 17.66
N GLY A 172 2.68 11.38 17.07
CA GLY A 172 1.71 12.46 16.89
C GLY A 172 0.61 12.54 17.96
N ALA A 173 0.50 11.54 18.84
CA ALA A 173 -0.54 11.42 19.88
C ALA A 173 -0.47 12.47 21.00
N GLN A 174 0.19 13.60 20.79
CA GLN A 174 0.33 14.61 21.82
C GLN A 174 -0.80 15.64 21.90
N ASP A 175 -1.66 15.86 20.89
CA ASP A 175 -2.54 17.06 20.96
C ASP A 175 -4.04 17.01 20.60
N ASN A 176 -4.63 16.03 19.88
CA ASN A 176 -6.00 16.26 19.33
C ASN A 176 -7.05 15.14 19.46
N GLY A 177 -6.91 14.17 20.38
CA GLY A 177 -8.02 13.24 20.71
C GLY A 177 -8.39 12.21 19.63
N GLU A 178 -7.57 12.05 18.59
CA GLU A 178 -7.66 10.99 17.58
C GLU A 178 -6.80 9.79 18.00
N PHE A 179 -7.37 8.58 18.04
CA PHE A 179 -6.71 7.37 18.53
C PHE A 179 -6.59 6.28 17.45
N PHE A 180 -5.39 5.70 17.29
CA PHE A 180 -5.17 4.53 16.46
C PHE A 180 -5.72 3.26 17.15
N THR A 181 -6.56 2.50 16.44
CA THR A 181 -7.09 1.21 16.94
C THR A 181 -6.08 0.09 16.65
N PRO A 182 -5.50 -0.57 17.68
CA PRO A 182 -4.56 -1.66 17.49
C PRO A 182 -5.14 -2.80 16.63
N PRO A 183 -4.32 -3.48 15.79
CA PRO A 183 -4.78 -4.59 14.96
C PRO A 183 -5.45 -5.72 15.74
N SER A 184 -5.04 -5.97 16.99
CA SER A 184 -5.67 -6.95 17.86
C SER A 184 -7.14 -6.62 18.16
N LEU A 185 -7.48 -5.34 18.34
CA LEU A 185 -8.86 -4.90 18.55
C LEU A 185 -9.67 -4.94 17.25
N VAL A 186 -9.07 -4.52 16.13
CA VAL A 186 -9.70 -4.63 14.79
C VAL A 186 -10.04 -6.09 14.49
N GLN A 187 -9.08 -7.00 14.67
CA GLN A 187 -9.29 -8.43 14.45
C GLN A 187 -10.35 -9.01 15.40
N THR A 188 -10.38 -8.56 16.65
CA THR A 188 -11.41 -8.97 17.61
C THR A 188 -12.80 -8.53 17.15
N ILE A 189 -12.96 -7.28 16.71
CA ILE A 189 -14.22 -6.75 16.21
C ILE A 189 -14.67 -7.51 14.95
N VAL A 190 -13.77 -7.74 13.99
CA VAL A 190 -14.07 -8.50 12.76
C VAL A 190 -14.46 -9.94 13.08
N ASN A 191 -13.77 -10.59 14.02
CA ASN A 191 -14.07 -11.97 14.44
C ASN A 191 -15.38 -12.07 15.24
N ILE A 192 -15.85 -10.99 15.86
CA ILE A 192 -17.15 -10.97 16.54
C ILE A 192 -18.29 -10.71 15.55
N ILE A 193 -18.09 -9.77 14.62
CA ILE A 193 -19.12 -9.40 13.63
C ILE A 193 -19.26 -10.47 12.54
N GLU A 194 -18.17 -11.15 12.18
CA GLU A 194 -18.10 -12.17 11.12
C GLU A 194 -18.86 -11.78 9.82
N PRO A 195 -18.58 -10.60 9.22
CA PRO A 195 -19.37 -10.11 8.11
C PRO A 195 -19.18 -10.99 6.86
N ASP A 196 -20.27 -11.60 6.38
CA ASP A 196 -20.29 -12.45 5.19
C ASP A 196 -21.01 -11.79 3.98
N HIS A 197 -21.85 -10.78 4.21
CA HIS A 197 -22.49 -9.93 3.21
C HIS A 197 -22.96 -8.59 3.81
N GLY A 198 -23.28 -7.61 2.97
CA GLY A 198 -23.84 -6.31 3.40
C GLY A 198 -22.87 -5.14 3.33
N ILE A 199 -23.22 -4.03 4.00
CA ILE A 199 -22.41 -2.80 4.04
C ILE A 199 -21.76 -2.71 5.42
N VAL A 200 -20.43 -2.66 5.45
CA VAL A 200 -19.66 -2.35 6.65
C VAL A 200 -19.60 -0.83 6.79
N PHE A 201 -20.10 -0.31 7.91
CA PHE A 201 -20.12 1.11 8.20
C PHE A 201 -19.37 1.39 9.50
N ASP A 202 -18.39 2.29 9.43
CA ASP A 202 -17.67 2.79 10.58
C ASP A 202 -17.80 4.33 10.60
N PRO A 203 -18.65 4.90 11.48
CA PRO A 203 -18.91 6.34 11.53
C PRO A 203 -17.72 7.15 12.06
N ALA A 204 -16.70 6.48 12.60
CA ALA A 204 -15.52 7.10 13.19
C ALA A 204 -14.27 6.29 12.84
N CYS A 205 -14.15 5.82 11.59
CA CYS A 205 -13.06 4.91 11.19
C CYS A 205 -11.66 5.49 11.43
N GLY A 206 -11.60 6.80 11.65
CA GLY A 206 -10.39 7.55 11.92
C GLY A 206 -9.39 7.45 10.78
N SER A 207 -8.44 8.34 10.78
CA SER A 207 -7.17 8.17 10.06
C SER A 207 -6.00 8.06 11.03
N ALA A 208 -6.29 7.72 12.29
CA ALA A 208 -5.72 8.29 13.50
C ALA A 208 -4.29 7.84 13.87
N ALA A 209 -3.44 7.69 12.87
CA ALA A 209 -2.00 7.70 13.00
C ALA A 209 -1.37 9.05 12.65
N CYS A 210 -2.03 9.80 11.78
CA CYS A 210 -1.71 11.16 11.40
C CYS A 210 -3.04 11.81 11.02
N SER A 211 -3.17 13.13 11.04
CA SER A 211 -4.34 13.86 10.50
C SER A 211 -4.46 13.74 8.96
N CYS A 212 -4.24 12.55 8.42
CA CYS A 212 -4.22 12.16 7.02
C CYS A 212 -5.62 11.76 6.59
N ASN A 213 -6.34 12.65 5.90
CA ASN A 213 -7.59 12.40 5.18
C ASN A 213 -8.08 10.91 5.14
N PRO A 214 -9.24 10.56 5.74
CA PRO A 214 -9.73 9.17 5.89
C PRO A 214 -9.87 8.38 4.57
N ALA A 215 -9.80 9.06 3.44
CA ALA A 215 -9.80 8.45 2.12
C ALA A 215 -8.57 7.54 1.83
N ILE A 216 -7.42 7.79 2.46
CA ILE A 216 -6.17 7.08 2.17
C ILE A 216 -6.08 5.74 2.90
N SER A 217 -6.55 5.67 4.15
CA SER A 217 -6.22 4.55 5.04
C SER A 217 -7.12 3.33 4.88
N LEU A 218 -8.41 3.49 4.62
CA LEU A 218 -9.32 2.36 4.37
C LEU A 218 -9.78 2.27 2.92
N SER A 219 -10.06 3.35 2.21
CA SER A 219 -10.60 3.23 0.85
C SER A 219 -9.59 2.90 -0.24
N VAL A 220 -8.33 3.33 -0.14
CA VAL A 220 -7.26 2.91 -1.08
C VAL A 220 -6.90 1.46 -0.80
N TRP A 221 -6.73 1.11 0.48
CA TRP A 221 -6.23 -0.20 0.90
C TRP A 221 -7.30 -1.29 0.91
N ALA A 222 -8.50 -1.03 1.45
CA ALA A 222 -9.62 -1.99 1.40
C ALA A 222 -10.12 -2.18 -0.04
N ARG A 223 -9.99 -1.21 -0.97
CA ARG A 223 -10.31 -1.46 -2.39
C ARG A 223 -9.19 -2.18 -3.13
N THR A 224 -7.92 -1.94 -2.82
CA THR A 224 -6.84 -2.79 -3.35
C THR A 224 -6.87 -4.22 -2.79
N GLN A 225 -7.37 -4.42 -1.57
CA GLN A 225 -7.64 -5.74 -0.99
C GLN A 225 -8.98 -6.38 -1.40
N ALA A 226 -10.04 -5.61 -1.68
CA ALA A 226 -11.32 -6.15 -2.16
C ALA A 226 -11.20 -6.65 -3.61
N ILE A 227 -10.26 -6.08 -4.38
CA ILE A 227 -9.82 -6.69 -5.63
C ILE A 227 -9.08 -8.02 -5.34
N ALA A 228 -8.67 -8.31 -4.09
CA ALA A 228 -7.73 -9.35 -3.62
C ALA A 228 -8.25 -10.60 -2.86
N SER A 229 -9.55 -10.92 -2.77
CA SER A 229 -10.00 -12.22 -2.21
C SER A 229 -10.76 -13.13 -3.20
N PRO A 230 -10.32 -14.37 -3.49
CA PRO A 230 -11.08 -15.38 -4.25
C PRO A 230 -11.93 -16.30 -3.35
N SER A 231 -11.88 -16.14 -2.03
CA SER A 231 -12.29 -17.17 -1.06
C SER A 231 -13.61 -16.86 -0.36
N SER A 232 -14.71 -16.89 -1.10
CA SER A 232 -16.02 -17.25 -0.50
C SER A 232 -16.93 -18.01 -1.47
N ALA A 233 -16.51 -18.23 -2.72
CA ALA A 233 -17.20 -19.10 -3.65
C ALA A 233 -16.78 -20.57 -3.44
N ARG A 234 -17.56 -21.25 -2.59
CA ARG A 234 -18.00 -22.66 -2.75
C ARG A 234 -17.11 -23.78 -2.18
N ARG A 235 -17.53 -24.31 -1.02
CA ARG A 235 -17.71 -25.76 -0.79
C ARG A 235 -19.06 -26.00 -0.09
N ARG A 236 -20.16 -25.99 -0.86
CA ARG A 236 -21.37 -26.72 -0.48
C ARG A 236 -21.10 -28.20 -0.75
N GLN A 237 -20.91 -28.99 0.29
CA GLN A 237 -21.17 -30.43 0.19
C GLN A 237 -22.69 -30.62 0.09
N PRO A 238 -23.20 -31.47 -0.82
CA PRO A 238 -24.62 -31.79 -0.86
C PRO A 238 -24.93 -32.68 0.35
N GLN A 239 -25.74 -32.19 1.28
CA GLN A 239 -26.35 -33.05 2.30
C GLN A 239 -27.22 -34.08 1.59
N ARG A 240 -26.82 -35.35 1.69
CA ARG A 240 -27.66 -36.49 1.35
C ARG A 240 -28.83 -36.53 2.33
N SER A 241 -30.04 -36.47 1.79
CA SER A 241 -31.26 -36.88 2.47
C SER A 241 -31.14 -38.34 2.94
N VAL A 242 -31.26 -38.60 4.23
CA VAL A 242 -31.59 -39.94 4.74
C VAL A 242 -32.78 -39.83 5.68
N SER A 243 -33.86 -40.38 5.15
CA SER A 243 -35.13 -40.81 5.72
C SER A 243 -35.24 -40.90 7.24
N GLN A 244 -36.39 -40.40 7.71
CA GLN A 244 -37.08 -40.74 8.95
C GLN A 244 -37.09 -42.26 9.20
N ARG A 245 -36.97 -42.62 10.48
CA ARG A 245 -37.65 -43.75 11.11
C ARG A 245 -38.41 -43.22 12.31
#